data_AF-A0A949JD96-F1
#
_entry.id   AF-A0A949JD96-F1
#
_cell.length_a   1.000
_cell.length_b   1.000
_cell.length_c   1.000
_cell.angle_alpha   90.00
_cell.angle_beta   90.00
_cell.angle_gamma   90.00
#
_symmetry.space_group_name_H-M   'P 1'
#
loop_
_entity.id
_entity.type
_entity.pdbx_description
1 polymer ?
#
loop_
_entity_poly.entity_id
_entity_poly.type
_entity_poly.pdbx_seq_one_letter_code
_entity_poly.pdbx_strand_id
1 'polypeptide(L)'
;MTIQSDNPTTGVPVSTELVETSDAEVREICATAARAVAELARRPLSWRAELLEAMARHLDADAEEIIDLADAETGLGPTRLRGELTRTCFQFRFFADVVRDGGFLEASIDHPYDSPMGPLPDLRRQLEPLGAIGVFGASNFPLAFSVPGGDTASALAAGCSVIVKAHPAHPRTSVATFSCL
;
A
#
# COMPACT_ATOMS: atom_id res chain seq x y z
N MET A 1 14.17 20.66 -1.71
CA MET A 1 13.86 21.59 -0.60
C MET A 1 13.64 20.79 0.68
N THR A 2 13.86 21.35 1.88
CA THR A 2 13.50 20.64 3.12
C THR A 2 12.00 20.74 3.34
N ILE A 3 11.35 19.61 3.62
CA ILE A 3 9.91 19.53 3.87
C ILE A 3 9.62 20.02 5.30
N GLN A 4 8.59 20.83 5.45
CA GLN A 4 8.04 21.26 6.73
C GLN A 4 6.71 20.54 6.98
N SER A 5 6.36 20.35 8.24
CA SER A 5 5.01 19.98 8.68
C SER A 5 4.46 21.14 9.50
N ASP A 6 3.19 21.48 9.38
CA ASP A 6 2.58 22.53 10.20
C ASP A 6 1.87 21.91 11.40
N ASN A 7 2.19 22.36 12.62
CA ASN A 7 1.43 21.94 13.79
C ASN A 7 0.00 22.51 13.69
N PRO A 8 -1.05 21.69 13.58
CA PRO A 8 -2.40 22.18 13.31
C PRO A 8 -3.06 22.84 14.53
N THR A 9 -2.53 22.64 15.74
CA THR A 9 -3.03 23.28 16.97
C THR A 9 -2.45 24.69 17.14
N THR A 10 -1.20 24.92 16.74
CA THR A 10 -0.50 26.20 16.96
C THR A 10 -0.29 27.01 15.68
N GLY A 11 -0.38 26.38 14.51
CA GLY A 11 -0.04 26.97 13.21
C GLY A 11 1.46 27.16 12.99
N VAL A 12 2.32 26.63 13.87
CA VAL A 12 3.77 26.80 13.79
C VAL A 12 4.39 25.72 12.90
N PRO A 13 5.19 26.09 11.89
CA PRO A 13 5.95 25.13 11.10
C PRO A 13 6.98 24.36 11.94
N VAL A 14 7.07 23.06 11.69
CA VAL A 14 7.98 22.11 12.29
C VAL A 14 8.87 21.56 11.18
N SER A 15 10.19 21.74 11.34
CA SER A 15 11.16 21.16 10.42
C SER A 15 11.19 19.63 10.56
N THR A 16 11.14 18.91 9.44
CA THR A 16 11.06 17.44 9.43
C THR A 16 12.39 16.76 9.08
N GLU A 17 13.43 17.53 8.77
CA GLU A 17 14.72 17.08 8.20
C GLU A 17 14.61 16.35 6.84
N LEU A 18 13.38 16.03 6.40
CA LEU A 18 13.11 15.37 5.14
C LEU A 18 13.41 16.29 3.97
N VAL A 19 13.91 15.69 2.90
CA VAL A 19 14.23 16.39 1.65
C VAL A 19 13.24 15.94 0.58
N GLU A 20 12.77 16.89 -0.22
CA GLU A 20 11.98 16.59 -1.40
C GLU A 20 12.74 15.66 -2.35
N THR A 21 12.07 14.59 -2.77
CA THR A 21 12.53 13.71 -3.84
C THR A 21 12.58 14.49 -5.15
N SER A 22 13.76 14.54 -5.77
CA SER A 22 13.97 15.20 -7.06
C SER A 22 13.33 14.44 -8.22
N ASP A 23 13.10 15.12 -9.35
CA ASP A 23 12.59 14.46 -10.57
C ASP A 23 13.48 13.30 -11.06
N ALA A 24 14.78 13.37 -10.79
CA ALA A 24 15.72 12.30 -11.13
C ALA A 24 15.52 11.06 -10.23
N GLU A 25 15.34 11.27 -8.92
CA GLU A 25 15.05 10.20 -7.97
C GLU A 25 13.66 9.60 -8.22
N VAL A 26 12.65 10.42 -8.51
CA VAL A 26 11.31 9.94 -8.90
C VAL A 26 11.40 9.02 -10.11
N ARG A 27 12.17 9.40 -11.15
CA ARG A 27 12.39 8.55 -12.32
C ARG A 27 13.05 7.21 -11.96
N GLU A 28 14.03 7.21 -11.06
CA GLU A 28 14.69 5.97 -10.64
C GLU A 28 13.78 5.09 -9.76
N ILE A 29 12.98 5.68 -8.87
CA ILE A 29 11.98 4.97 -8.07
C ILE A 29 10.95 4.31 -8.99
N CYS A 30 10.44 5.04 -9.99
CA CYS A 30 9.51 4.51 -10.99
C CYS A 30 10.14 3.36 -11.79
N ALA A 31 11.40 3.50 -12.24
CA ALA A 31 12.10 2.45 -12.96
C ALA A 31 12.31 1.20 -12.09
N THR A 32 12.64 1.39 -10.81
CA THR A 32 12.81 0.30 -9.84
C THR A 32 11.49 -0.43 -9.57
N ALA A 33 10.41 0.31 -9.32
CA ALA A 33 9.09 -0.28 -9.12
C ALA A 33 8.62 -1.07 -10.36
N ALA A 34 8.85 -0.55 -11.56
CA ALA A 34 8.52 -1.26 -12.80
C ALA A 34 9.27 -2.60 -12.95
N ARG A 35 10.55 -2.65 -12.56
CA ARG A 35 11.34 -3.89 -12.55
C ARG A 35 10.85 -4.89 -11.49
N ALA A 36 10.34 -4.40 -10.35
CA ALA A 36 9.87 -5.25 -9.26
C ALA A 36 8.56 -5.99 -9.57
N VAL A 37 7.75 -5.51 -10.54
CA VAL A 37 6.46 -6.13 -10.89
C VAL A 37 6.60 -7.61 -11.23
N ALA A 38 7.56 -7.95 -12.10
CA ALA A 38 7.76 -9.34 -12.53
C ALA A 38 8.22 -10.25 -11.38
N GLU A 39 8.95 -9.71 -10.40
CA GLU A 39 9.32 -10.46 -9.19
C GLU A 39 8.11 -10.69 -8.30
N LEU A 40 7.30 -9.66 -8.02
CA LEU A 40 6.11 -9.74 -7.18
C LEU A 40 5.02 -10.64 -7.79
N ALA A 41 4.83 -10.57 -9.11
CA ALA A 41 3.87 -11.39 -9.84
C ALA A 41 4.21 -12.89 -9.78
N ARG A 42 5.51 -13.24 -9.74
CA ARG A 42 5.97 -14.64 -9.65
C ARG A 42 5.93 -15.22 -8.24
N ARG A 43 5.73 -14.40 -7.20
CA ARG A 43 5.64 -14.91 -5.83
C ARG A 43 4.32 -15.66 -5.63
N PRO A 44 4.32 -16.78 -4.88
CA PRO A 44 3.08 -17.47 -4.51
C PRO A 44 2.12 -16.54 -3.76
N LEU A 45 0.81 -16.81 -3.87
CA LEU A 45 -0.21 -16.09 -3.11
C LEU A 45 0.03 -16.19 -1.60
N SER A 46 0.51 -17.34 -1.10
CA SER A 46 0.85 -17.49 0.32
C SER A 46 1.91 -16.50 0.79
N TRP A 47 2.99 -16.33 0.03
CA TRP A 47 4.05 -15.35 0.33
C TRP A 47 3.50 -13.93 0.38
N ARG A 48 2.58 -13.60 -0.54
CA ARG A 48 1.97 -12.27 -0.62
C ARG A 48 1.02 -12.01 0.55
N ALA A 49 0.25 -13.00 0.97
CA ALA A 49 -0.57 -12.91 2.18
C ALA A 49 0.29 -12.73 3.43
N GLU A 50 1.38 -13.50 3.55
CA GLU A 50 2.35 -13.37 4.66
C GLU A 50 3.02 -11.99 4.70
N LEU A 51 3.33 -11.40 3.54
CA LEU A 51 3.85 -10.04 3.43
C LEU A 51 2.86 -9.02 4.03
N LEU A 52 1.60 -9.07 3.61
CA LEU A 52 0.58 -8.14 4.10
C LEU A 52 0.35 -8.28 5.62
N GLU A 53 0.37 -9.50 6.14
CA GLU A 53 0.29 -9.73 7.59
C GLU A 53 1.54 -9.27 8.35
N ALA A 54 2.73 -9.42 7.76
CA ALA A 54 3.95 -8.90 8.33
C ALA A 54 3.88 -7.37 8.46
N MET A 55 3.46 -6.66 7.41
CA MET A 55 3.23 -5.22 7.43
C MET A 55 2.25 -4.81 8.54
N ALA A 56 1.12 -5.51 8.66
CA ALA A 56 0.15 -5.27 9.74
C ALA A 56 0.75 -5.48 11.14
N ARG A 57 1.59 -6.51 11.33
CA ARG A 57 2.26 -6.77 12.60
C ARG A 57 3.29 -5.69 12.95
N HIS A 58 4.05 -5.20 11.97
CA HIS A 58 5.03 -4.13 12.19
C HIS A 58 4.36 -2.81 12.53
N LEU A 59 3.26 -2.46 11.84
CA LEU A 59 2.45 -1.29 12.18
C LEU A 59 1.84 -1.37 13.59
N ASP A 60 1.37 -2.55 14.02
CA ASP A 60 0.88 -2.74 15.39
C ASP A 60 2.00 -2.65 16.44
N ALA A 61 3.22 -3.08 16.12
CA ALA A 61 4.36 -3.04 17.03
C ALA A 61 4.81 -1.60 17.33
N ASP A 62 4.74 -0.72 16.33
CA ASP A 62 5.19 0.68 16.43
C ASP A 62 4.02 1.65 16.71
N ALA A 63 2.88 1.13 17.18
CA ALA A 63 1.62 1.85 17.24
C ALA A 63 1.67 3.17 18.02
N GLU A 64 2.28 3.18 19.21
CA GLU A 64 2.33 4.39 20.04
C GLU A 64 3.18 5.50 19.39
N GLU A 65 4.32 5.16 18.77
CA GLU A 65 5.15 6.14 18.05
C GLU A 65 4.42 6.72 16.83
N ILE A 66 3.75 5.86 16.05
CA ILE A 66 2.95 6.28 14.90
C ILE A 66 1.81 7.20 15.34
N ILE A 67 1.11 6.88 16.42
CA ILE A 67 -0.01 7.67 16.94
C ILE A 67 0.48 9.04 17.42
N ASP A 68 1.58 9.08 18.18
CA ASP A 68 2.12 10.34 18.71
C ASP A 68 2.59 11.27 17.57
N LEU A 69 3.27 10.73 16.56
CA LEU A 69 3.67 11.48 15.37
C LEU A 69 2.46 11.98 14.57
N ALA A 70 1.48 11.10 14.33
CA ALA A 70 0.28 11.46 13.59
C ALA A 70 -0.52 12.54 14.33
N ASP A 71 -0.61 12.48 15.66
CA ASP A 71 -1.31 13.51 16.43
C ASP A 71 -0.57 14.84 16.37
N ALA A 72 0.76 14.82 16.48
CA ALA A 72 1.57 16.03 16.36
C ALA A 72 1.44 16.72 14.99
N GLU A 73 1.21 15.97 13.91
CA GLU A 73 1.07 16.50 12.55
C GLU A 73 -0.39 16.79 12.14
N THR A 74 -1.39 16.18 12.80
CA THR A 74 -2.80 16.26 12.36
C THR A 74 -3.79 16.76 13.40
N GLY A 75 -3.45 16.71 14.70
CA GLY A 75 -4.32 17.15 15.79
C GLY A 75 -5.63 16.37 15.90
N LEU A 76 -5.70 15.16 15.33
CA LEU A 76 -6.91 14.34 15.30
C LEU A 76 -7.24 13.68 16.65
N GLY A 77 -6.28 13.64 17.57
CA GLY A 77 -6.39 13.05 18.89
C GLY A 77 -6.08 11.55 18.90
N PRO A 78 -5.44 11.05 19.97
CA PRO A 78 -4.94 9.67 20.04
C PRO A 78 -6.05 8.61 19.97
N THR A 79 -7.25 8.91 20.48
CA THR A 79 -8.39 7.98 20.41
C THR A 79 -8.81 7.70 18.96
N ARG A 80 -8.89 8.75 18.13
CA ARG A 80 -9.24 8.61 16.72
C ARG A 80 -8.13 7.88 15.97
N LEU A 81 -6.88 8.29 16.17
CA LEU A 81 -5.72 7.73 15.47
C LEU A 81 -5.49 6.27 15.81
N ARG A 82 -5.69 5.84 17.07
CA ARG A 82 -5.64 4.43 17.46
C ARG A 82 -6.71 3.60 16.76
N GLY A 83 -7.92 4.13 16.63
CA GLY A 83 -8.99 3.49 15.86
C GLY A 83 -8.66 3.41 14.36
N GLU A 84 -8.02 4.44 13.82
CA GLU A 84 -7.58 4.45 12.42
C GLU A 84 -6.44 3.45 12.16
N LEU A 85 -5.44 3.38 13.04
CA LEU A 85 -4.36 2.39 12.93
C LEU A 85 -4.92 0.96 13.04
N THR A 86 -5.85 0.71 13.97
CA THR A 86 -6.53 -0.58 14.08
C THR A 86 -7.23 -0.95 12.76
N ARG A 87 -7.91 0.01 12.14
CA ARG A 87 -8.54 -0.17 10.82
C ARG A 87 -7.50 -0.46 9.75
N THR A 88 -6.39 0.27 9.72
CA THR A 88 -5.29 0.05 8.78
C THR A 88 -4.75 -1.38 8.87
N CYS A 89 -4.38 -1.84 10.06
CA CYS A 89 -3.86 -3.19 10.26
C CYS A 89 -4.90 -4.27 9.91
N PHE A 90 -6.19 -4.01 10.17
CA PHE A 90 -7.27 -4.88 9.70
C PHE A 90 -7.36 -4.92 8.16
N GLN A 91 -7.21 -3.79 7.45
CA GLN A 91 -7.26 -3.78 5.98
C GLN A 91 -6.16 -4.65 5.35
N PHE A 92 -4.93 -4.60 5.87
CA PHE A 92 -3.86 -5.47 5.41
C PHE A 92 -4.17 -6.96 5.63
N ARG A 93 -4.66 -7.32 6.83
CA ARG A 93 -5.07 -8.70 7.15
C ARG A 93 -6.23 -9.17 6.28
N PHE A 94 -7.22 -8.31 6.05
CA PHE A 94 -8.34 -8.59 5.16
C PHE A 94 -7.85 -8.89 3.74
N PHE A 95 -6.93 -8.09 3.18
CA PHE A 95 -6.38 -8.36 1.86
C PHE A 95 -5.48 -9.61 1.83
N ALA A 96 -4.82 -9.97 2.94
CA ALA A 96 -4.13 -11.26 3.04
C ALA A 96 -5.11 -12.43 2.90
N ASP A 97 -6.29 -12.35 3.51
CA ASP A 97 -7.33 -13.37 3.37
C ASP A 97 -7.91 -13.42 1.95
N VAL A 98 -8.12 -12.27 1.30
CA VAL A 98 -8.52 -12.21 -0.12
C VAL A 98 -7.47 -12.87 -1.02
N VAL A 99 -6.18 -12.64 -0.75
CA VAL A 99 -5.10 -13.26 -1.51
C VAL A 99 -5.06 -14.77 -1.31
N ARG A 100 -5.30 -15.26 -0.08
CA ARG A 100 -5.37 -16.71 0.20
C ARG A 100 -6.56 -17.39 -0.46
N ASP A 101 -7.71 -16.72 -0.46
CA ASP A 101 -8.91 -17.19 -1.13
C ASP A 101 -8.68 -17.31 -2.65
N GLY A 102 -8.02 -16.32 -3.25
CA GLY A 102 -7.65 -16.35 -4.66
C GLY A 102 -8.80 -16.09 -5.63
N GLY A 103 -10.03 -15.87 -5.16
CA GLY A 103 -11.20 -15.58 -5.99
C GLY A 103 -11.02 -14.33 -6.87
N PHE A 104 -10.19 -13.37 -6.44
CA PHE A 104 -9.84 -12.18 -7.21
C PHE A 104 -9.12 -12.48 -8.54
N LEU A 105 -8.57 -13.68 -8.72
CA LEU A 105 -7.95 -14.08 -9.99
C LEU A 105 -8.98 -14.32 -11.09
N GLU A 106 -10.25 -14.54 -10.74
CA GLU A 106 -11.33 -14.88 -11.69
C GLU A 106 -10.92 -15.98 -12.69
N ALA A 107 -10.21 -17.00 -12.19
CA ALA A 107 -9.68 -18.07 -13.02
C ALA A 107 -10.83 -18.82 -13.71
N SER A 108 -10.75 -18.93 -15.04
CA SER A 108 -11.75 -19.61 -15.88
C SER A 108 -11.04 -20.56 -16.83
N ILE A 109 -11.62 -21.76 -16.99
CA ILE A 109 -11.09 -22.82 -17.85
C ILE A 109 -12.22 -23.30 -18.76
N ASP A 110 -12.05 -23.10 -20.07
CA ASP A 110 -12.87 -23.74 -21.09
C ASP A 110 -12.10 -24.96 -21.60
N HIS A 111 -12.58 -26.15 -21.24
CA HIS A 111 -11.96 -27.41 -21.66
C HIS A 111 -12.11 -27.63 -23.17
N PRO A 112 -11.12 -28.26 -23.81
CA PRO A 112 -11.20 -28.55 -25.24
C PRO A 112 -12.37 -29.47 -25.52
N TYR A 113 -13.11 -29.20 -26.60
CA TYR A 113 -14.20 -30.06 -27.06
C TYR A 113 -14.41 -29.97 -28.57
N ASP A 114 -14.99 -31.01 -29.15
CA ASP A 114 -15.35 -31.03 -30.57
C ASP A 114 -16.70 -30.33 -30.80
N SER A 115 -16.66 -29.16 -31.43
CA SER A 115 -17.86 -28.40 -31.79
C SER A 115 -18.31 -28.70 -33.23
N PRO A 116 -19.57 -28.39 -33.62
CA PRO A 116 -20.00 -28.48 -35.01
C PRO A 116 -19.20 -27.61 -36.00
N MET A 117 -18.48 -26.60 -35.50
CA MET A 117 -17.62 -25.72 -36.29
C MET A 117 -16.14 -26.17 -36.32
N GLY A 118 -15.80 -27.29 -35.66
CA GLY A 118 -14.44 -27.81 -35.52
C GLY A 118 -13.98 -27.96 -34.06
N PRO A 119 -12.81 -28.57 -33.82
CA PRO A 119 -12.25 -28.73 -32.48
C PRO A 119 -11.91 -27.36 -31.87
N LEU A 120 -12.36 -27.12 -30.64
CA LEU A 120 -11.98 -25.94 -29.86
C LEU A 120 -10.81 -26.27 -28.92
N PRO A 121 -9.84 -25.34 -28.77
CA PRO A 121 -8.67 -25.55 -27.91
C PRO A 121 -9.01 -25.45 -26.42
N ASP A 122 -8.07 -25.87 -25.57
CA ASP A 122 -8.08 -25.59 -24.13
C ASP A 122 -7.79 -24.09 -23.93
N LEU A 123 -8.72 -23.36 -23.33
CA LEU A 123 -8.56 -21.93 -23.03
C LEU A 123 -8.58 -21.70 -21.53
N ARG A 124 -7.63 -20.91 -21.04
CA ARG A 124 -7.51 -20.54 -19.63
C ARG A 124 -7.23 -19.06 -19.51
N ARG A 125 -7.94 -18.40 -18.60
CA ARG A 125 -7.71 -16.99 -18.28
C ARG A 125 -7.74 -16.76 -16.78
N GLN A 126 -7.01 -15.75 -16.35
CA GLN A 126 -7.07 -15.16 -15.02
C GLN A 126 -6.73 -13.66 -15.13
N LEU A 127 -7.01 -12.90 -14.08
CA LEU A 127 -6.55 -11.54 -13.91
C LEU A 127 -5.06 -11.52 -13.52
N GLU A 128 -4.34 -10.56 -14.08
CA GLU A 128 -2.90 -10.33 -13.84
C GLU A 128 -2.69 -8.91 -13.31
N PRO A 129 -1.63 -8.66 -12.51
CA PRO A 129 -1.34 -7.32 -11.99
C PRO A 129 -1.07 -6.32 -13.12
N LEU A 130 -1.62 -5.11 -12.99
CA LEU A 130 -1.46 -4.05 -13.99
C LEU A 130 -0.01 -3.54 -14.11
N GLY A 131 0.75 -3.53 -13.01
CA GLY A 131 2.12 -3.05 -13.00
C GLY A 131 2.49 -2.25 -11.74
N ALA A 132 3.26 -1.19 -11.91
CA ALA A 132 3.59 -0.26 -10.84
C ALA A 132 2.47 0.75 -10.63
N ILE A 133 2.07 0.96 -9.38
CA ILE A 133 0.95 1.83 -8.99
C ILE A 133 1.46 3.00 -8.17
N GLY A 134 1.09 4.22 -8.57
CA GLY A 134 1.31 5.44 -7.78
C GLY A 134 0.15 5.70 -6.82
N VAL A 135 0.44 5.82 -5.53
CA VAL A 135 -0.55 6.08 -4.47
C VAL A 135 -0.30 7.46 -3.87
N PHE A 136 -1.35 8.28 -3.80
CA PHE A 136 -1.31 9.63 -3.21
C PHE A 136 -2.16 9.63 -1.94
N GLY A 137 -1.51 9.78 -0.79
CA GLY A 137 -2.20 9.69 0.49
C GLY A 137 -3.14 10.86 0.74
N ALA A 138 -4.27 10.59 1.39
CA ALA A 138 -5.22 11.58 1.87
C ALA A 138 -4.72 12.28 3.14
N SER A 139 -5.04 13.57 3.30
CA SER A 139 -4.68 14.37 4.50
C SER A 139 -5.52 14.02 5.74
N ASN A 140 -6.80 13.75 5.55
CA ASN A 140 -7.79 13.58 6.62
C ASN A 140 -7.82 12.18 7.24
N PHE A 141 -7.05 11.25 6.66
CA PHE A 141 -6.83 9.88 7.14
C PHE A 141 -5.35 9.55 6.95
N PRO A 142 -4.46 10.04 7.85
CA PRO A 142 -3.01 9.94 7.69
C PRO A 142 -2.49 8.50 7.73
N LEU A 143 -3.33 7.52 8.08
CA LEU A 143 -2.98 6.11 8.13
C LEU A 143 -3.80 5.32 7.09
N ALA A 144 -5.11 5.17 7.29
CA ALA A 144 -5.95 4.21 6.57
C ALA A 144 -6.14 4.53 5.07
N PHE A 145 -5.84 5.76 4.66
CA PHE A 145 -5.89 6.22 3.27
C PHE A 145 -4.60 6.96 2.89
N SER A 146 -3.47 6.59 3.49
CA SER A 146 -2.16 7.18 3.19
C SER A 146 -1.11 6.12 2.81
N VAL A 147 0.13 6.25 3.29
CA VAL A 147 1.22 5.31 2.99
C VAL A 147 0.83 3.86 3.29
N PRO A 148 0.39 3.49 4.51
CA PRO A 148 -0.14 2.15 4.79
C PRO A 148 -1.65 2.10 4.50
N GLY A 149 -2.12 2.80 3.47
CA GLY A 149 -3.55 2.91 3.18
C GLY A 149 -4.12 1.72 2.45
N GLY A 150 -5.45 1.74 2.27
CA GLY A 150 -6.17 0.72 1.49
C GLY A 150 -5.66 0.56 0.05
N ASP A 151 -5.29 1.65 -0.62
CA ASP A 151 -4.76 1.62 -1.99
C ASP A 151 -3.42 0.87 -2.05
N THR A 152 -2.52 1.13 -1.10
CA THR A 152 -1.25 0.38 -0.97
C THR A 152 -1.52 -1.10 -0.69
N ALA A 153 -2.36 -1.43 0.30
CA ALA A 153 -2.64 -2.81 0.68
C ALA A 153 -3.27 -3.61 -0.47
N SER A 154 -4.27 -3.03 -1.15
CA SER A 154 -4.96 -3.66 -2.28
C SER A 154 -4.08 -3.81 -3.52
N ALA A 155 -3.24 -2.82 -3.84
CA ALA A 155 -2.31 -2.91 -4.96
C ALA A 155 -1.26 -4.02 -4.74
N LEU A 156 -0.69 -4.09 -3.53
CA LEU A 156 0.23 -5.18 -3.15
C LEU A 156 -0.46 -6.53 -3.21
N ALA A 157 -1.72 -6.63 -2.72
CA ALA A 157 -2.53 -7.85 -2.80
C ALA A 157 -2.79 -8.30 -4.25
N ALA A 158 -3.07 -7.37 -5.16
CA ALA A 158 -3.21 -7.65 -6.59
C ALA A 158 -1.88 -8.08 -7.24
N GLY A 159 -0.73 -7.80 -6.61
CA GLY A 159 0.60 -8.16 -7.11
C GLY A 159 1.32 -7.05 -7.85
N CYS A 160 0.80 -5.84 -7.71
CA CYS A 160 1.42 -4.64 -8.19
C CYS A 160 2.56 -4.22 -7.26
N SER A 161 3.58 -3.53 -7.81
CA SER A 161 4.49 -2.73 -6.99
C SER A 161 3.83 -1.38 -6.69
N VAL A 162 4.21 -0.75 -5.58
CA VAL A 162 3.62 0.51 -5.12
C VAL A 162 4.68 1.57 -4.95
N ILE A 163 4.38 2.77 -5.45
CA ILE A 163 5.14 4.00 -5.22
C ILE A 163 4.21 4.94 -4.46
N VAL A 164 4.59 5.32 -3.25
CA VAL A 164 3.80 6.25 -2.44
C VAL A 164 4.33 7.67 -2.60
N LYS A 165 3.43 8.62 -2.86
CA LYS A 165 3.71 10.05 -2.72
C LYS A 165 3.21 10.48 -1.34
N ALA A 166 4.14 10.67 -0.40
CA ALA A 166 3.84 11.13 0.96
C ALA A 166 3.10 12.48 0.95
N HIS A 167 2.03 12.59 1.72
CA HIS A 167 1.24 13.81 1.79
C HIS A 167 1.95 14.86 2.68
N PRO A 168 2.07 16.12 2.25
CA PRO A 168 2.86 17.14 2.96
C PRO A 168 2.27 17.56 4.32
N ALA A 169 1.01 17.22 4.61
CA ALA A 169 0.40 17.49 5.91
C ALA A 169 0.94 16.60 7.04
N HIS A 170 1.42 15.39 6.72
CA HIS A 170 1.87 14.41 7.71
C HIS A 170 3.10 13.61 7.21
N PRO A 171 4.19 14.32 6.86
CA PRO A 171 5.35 13.71 6.22
C PRO A 171 6.14 12.82 7.18
N ARG A 172 6.24 13.11 8.48
CA ARG A 172 6.93 12.23 9.44
C ARG A 172 6.12 10.99 9.73
N THR A 173 4.80 11.12 9.83
CA THR A 173 3.87 9.97 9.92
C THR A 173 4.02 9.05 8.71
N SER A 174 4.13 9.65 7.51
CA SER A 174 4.34 8.91 6.26
C SER A 174 5.66 8.12 6.28
N VAL A 175 6.74 8.72 6.78
CA VAL A 175 8.04 8.05 6.90
C VAL A 175 8.03 6.94 7.95
N ALA A 176 7.50 7.23 9.14
CA ALA A 176 7.40 6.25 10.23
C ALA A 176 6.62 5.00 9.78
N THR A 177 5.47 5.20 9.14
CA THR A 177 4.68 4.08 8.63
C THR A 177 5.33 3.37 7.44
N PHE A 178 6.06 4.08 6.57
CA PHE A 178 6.83 3.46 5.48
C PHE A 178 7.93 2.54 6.02
N SER A 179 8.59 2.90 7.12
CA SER A 179 9.62 2.08 7.76
C SER A 179 9.09 0.76 8.35
N CYS A 180 7.78 0.64 8.56
CA CYS A 180 7.14 -0.60 8.99
C CYS A 180 6.78 -1.55 7.81
N LEU A 181 6.84 -1.08 6.56
CA LEU A 181 6.45 -1.85 5.36
C LEU A 181 7.64 -2.63 4.77
#